data_AF-A0AB39YLR9-F1
#
_entry.id   AF-A0AB39YLR9-F1
#
_cell.length_a   1.000
_cell.length_b   1.000
_cell.length_c   1.000
_cell.angle_alpha   90.00
_cell.angle_beta   90.00
_cell.angle_gamma   90.00
#
_symmetry.space_group_name_H-M   'P 1'
#
loop_
_entity.id
_entity.type
_entity.pdbx_description
1 polymer ?
#
loop_
_entity_poly.entity_id
_entity_poly.type
_entity_poly.pdbx_seq_one_letter_code
_entity_poly.pdbx_strand_id
1 'polypeptide(L)'
;MNEEKNQERAYALIASYRADGDRYRDRARSVATLLATLSGALAAGLIFSPVGQGFPEATKYAGYAAILALGISVCFFLSGSMYRLPNQKPDEKAEDPKPSLRDLVDASERNATSVVDAITLRTRLGSGFGIAALLLLMAMGPIAAIYPTPPVPISVQPLESLAVPTCPNIQGNFDGTASASDLAGTAALIPVSVSREVCGHPSPSGSLTIYLQRTKILITTARG
;
A
#
# COMPACT_ATOMS: atom_id res chain seq x y z
N MET A 1 42.86 2.62 43.59
CA MET A 1 43.25 1.99 42.31
C MET A 1 42.16 1.11 41.70
N ASN A 2 41.41 0.30 42.48
CA ASN A 2 40.31 -0.51 41.91
C ASN A 2 39.04 0.30 41.57
N GLU A 3 38.74 1.39 42.28
CA GLU A 3 37.55 2.21 42.02
C GLU A 3 37.66 3.02 40.71
N GLU A 4 38.83 3.58 40.43
CA GLU A 4 39.10 4.33 39.20
C GLU A 4 38.95 3.44 37.95
N LYS A 5 39.49 2.22 38.00
CA LYS A 5 39.32 1.22 36.94
C LYS A 5 37.86 0.78 36.75
N ASN A 6 37.07 0.78 37.82
CA ASN A 6 35.64 0.47 37.74
C ASN A 6 34.82 1.64 37.18
N GLN A 7 35.20 2.88 37.48
CA GLN A 7 34.59 4.07 36.88
C GLN A 7 34.85 4.14 35.37
N GLU A 8 36.09 3.93 34.92
CA GLU A 8 36.40 3.90 33.48
C GLU A 8 35.57 2.86 32.72
N ARG A 9 35.40 1.67 33.31
CA ARG A 9 34.56 0.61 32.73
C ARG A 9 33.09 1.02 32.64
N ALA A 10 32.55 1.67 33.67
CA ALA A 10 31.17 2.13 33.66
C ALA A 10 30.94 3.23 32.59
N TYR A 11 31.87 4.17 32.46
CA TYR A 11 31.80 5.22 31.43
C TYR A 11 31.91 4.64 30.01
N ALA A 12 32.82 3.68 29.79
CA ALA A 12 32.96 3.01 28.49
C ALA A 12 31.67 2.28 28.10
N LEU A 13 30.99 1.65 29.06
CA LEU A 13 29.77 0.87 28.84
C LEU A 13 28.55 1.77 28.55
N ILE A 14 28.45 2.93 29.22
CA ILE A 14 27.44 3.96 28.90
C ILE A 14 27.69 4.55 27.50
N ALA A 15 28.96 4.79 27.15
CA ALA A 15 29.32 5.30 25.83
C ALA A 15 28.98 4.30 24.71
N SER A 16 29.21 3.00 24.92
CA SER A 16 28.83 1.97 23.94
C SER A 16 27.31 1.88 23.76
N TYR A 17 26.52 1.94 24.84
CA TYR A 17 25.05 1.94 24.73
C TYR A 17 24.51 3.14 23.96
N ARG A 18 25.11 4.33 24.12
CA ARG A 18 24.73 5.51 23.33
C ARG A 18 25.06 5.32 21.85
N ALA A 19 26.27 4.82 21.55
CA ALA A 19 26.69 4.58 20.17
C ALA A 19 25.79 3.55 19.45
N ASP A 20 25.39 2.49 20.14
CA ASP A 20 24.47 1.49 19.60
C ASP A 20 23.06 2.08 19.40
N GLY A 21 22.56 2.85 20.37
CA GLY A 21 21.28 3.55 20.25
C GLY A 21 21.20 4.49 19.05
N ASP A 22 22.26 5.25 18.78
CA ASP A 22 22.33 6.14 17.62
C ASP A 22 22.31 5.36 16.28
N ARG A 23 23.01 4.21 16.22
CA ARG A 23 22.98 3.32 15.04
C ARG A 23 21.57 2.76 14.77
N TYR A 24 20.85 2.35 15.81
CA TYR A 24 19.46 1.89 15.66
C TYR A 24 18.54 3.02 15.18
N ARG A 25 18.76 4.24 15.67
CA ARG A 25 17.97 5.42 15.30
C ARG A 25 18.14 5.79 13.83
N ASP A 26 19.38 5.77 13.33
CA ASP A 26 19.66 6.08 11.92
C ASP A 26 19.09 5.02 10.97
N ARG A 27 19.17 3.73 11.35
CA ARG A 27 18.52 2.64 10.60
C ARG A 27 17.00 2.78 10.59
N ALA A 28 16.39 3.15 11.70
CA ALA A 28 14.95 3.36 11.76
C ALA A 28 14.50 4.54 10.88
N ARG A 29 15.29 5.63 10.84
CA ARG A 29 15.02 6.78 9.97
C ARG A 29 15.12 6.43 8.49
N SER A 30 16.15 5.70 8.07
CA SER A 30 16.30 5.32 6.66
C SER A 30 15.16 4.42 6.19
N VAL A 31 14.76 3.44 7.00
CA VAL A 31 13.60 2.56 6.72
C VAL A 31 12.31 3.36 6.66
N ALA A 32 12.09 4.29 7.61
CA ALA A 32 10.91 5.15 7.60
C ALA A 32 10.86 6.04 6.35
N THR A 33 11.99 6.60 5.92
CA THR A 33 12.05 7.40 4.68
C THR A 33 11.74 6.56 3.45
N LEU A 34 12.28 5.34 3.35
CA LEU A 34 11.99 4.43 2.24
C LEU A 34 10.51 4.08 2.18
N LEU A 35 9.91 3.68 3.31
CA LEU A 35 8.48 3.37 3.38
C LEU A 35 7.60 4.57 3.06
N ALA A 36 7.98 5.76 3.53
CA ALA A 36 7.26 7.00 3.22
C ALA A 36 7.34 7.35 1.73
N THR A 37 8.52 7.22 1.10
CA THR A 37 8.67 7.43 -0.34
C THR A 37 7.87 6.42 -1.15
N LEU A 38 7.87 5.14 -0.75
CA LEU A 38 7.11 4.08 -1.40
C LEU A 38 5.60 4.34 -1.28
N SER A 39 5.13 4.72 -0.09
CA SER A 39 3.73 5.08 0.15
C SER A 39 3.31 6.30 -0.68
N GLY A 40 4.15 7.34 -0.75
CA GLY A 40 3.91 8.52 -1.59
C GLY A 40 3.86 8.18 -3.08
N ALA A 41 4.79 7.35 -3.57
CA ALA A 41 4.80 6.90 -4.95
C ALA A 41 3.57 6.05 -5.30
N LEU A 42 3.13 5.17 -4.40
CA LEU A 42 1.92 4.36 -4.56
C LEU A 42 0.66 5.23 -4.57
N ALA A 43 0.56 6.19 -3.65
CA ALA A 43 -0.56 7.12 -3.59
C ALA A 43 -0.64 7.97 -4.87
N ALA A 44 0.49 8.50 -5.33
CA ALA A 44 0.57 9.20 -6.60
C ALA A 44 0.18 8.29 -7.77
N GLY A 45 0.69 7.06 -7.80
CA GLY A 45 0.35 6.07 -8.82
C GLY A 45 -1.14 5.71 -8.87
N LEU A 46 -1.81 5.67 -7.72
CA LEU A 46 -3.27 5.47 -7.64
C LEU A 46 -4.06 6.68 -8.13
N ILE A 47 -3.60 7.91 -7.86
CA ILE A 47 -4.24 9.15 -8.32
C ILE A 47 -4.02 9.36 -9.82
N PHE A 48 -2.81 9.10 -10.31
CA PHE A 48 -2.43 9.24 -11.71
C PHE A 48 -2.72 7.98 -12.54
N SER A 49 -3.23 6.91 -11.92
CA SER A 49 -3.67 5.73 -12.66
C SER A 49 -4.74 6.20 -13.66
N PRO A 50 -4.50 6.02 -14.97
CA PRO A 50 -5.40 6.54 -15.98
C PRO A 50 -6.79 5.96 -15.74
N VAL A 51 -7.77 6.87 -15.61
CA VAL A 51 -9.21 6.60 -15.59
C VAL A 51 -9.52 5.73 -16.81
N GLY A 52 -9.56 4.41 -16.64
CA GLY A 52 -9.51 3.47 -17.78
C GLY A 52 -8.90 2.12 -17.44
N GLN A 53 -7.94 2.03 -16.52
CA GLN A 53 -7.61 0.75 -15.89
C GLN A 53 -8.61 0.52 -14.75
N GLY A 54 -9.78 -0.01 -15.10
CA GLY A 54 -10.84 -0.37 -14.18
C GLY A 54 -10.40 -1.52 -13.26
N PHE A 55 -9.52 -1.24 -12.31
CA PHE A 55 -9.22 -2.14 -11.22
C PHE A 55 -10.53 -2.50 -10.51
N PRO A 56 -10.82 -3.79 -10.29
CA PRO A 56 -11.97 -4.21 -9.50
C PRO A 56 -12.02 -3.45 -8.18
N GLU A 57 -13.21 -3.09 -7.70
CA GLU A 57 -13.34 -2.29 -6.48
C GLU A 57 -12.56 -2.89 -5.30
N ALA A 58 -12.57 -4.23 -5.19
CA ALA A 58 -11.79 -4.98 -4.22
C ALA A 58 -10.28 -4.66 -4.26
N THR A 59 -9.70 -4.50 -5.45
CA THR A 59 -8.29 -4.14 -5.58
C THR A 59 -8.01 -2.68 -5.22
N LYS A 60 -8.95 -1.76 -5.48
CA LYS A 60 -8.81 -0.37 -5.02
C LYS A 60 -8.79 -0.31 -3.49
N TYR A 61 -9.70 -1.02 -2.83
CA TYR A 61 -9.71 -1.11 -1.36
C TYR A 61 -8.43 -1.74 -0.81
N ALA A 62 -7.90 -2.79 -1.44
CA ALA A 62 -6.62 -3.38 -1.05
C ALA A 62 -5.45 -2.39 -1.17
N GLY A 63 -5.41 -1.58 -2.24
CA GLY A 63 -4.43 -0.51 -2.43
C GLY A 63 -4.52 0.57 -1.34
N TYR A 64 -5.73 1.05 -1.02
CA TYR A 64 -5.93 2.01 0.07
C TYR A 64 -5.54 1.45 1.44
N ALA A 65 -5.90 0.19 1.72
CA ALA A 65 -5.51 -0.49 2.94
C ALA A 65 -3.98 -0.62 3.07
N ALA A 66 -3.28 -0.92 1.96
CA ALA A 66 -1.83 -0.98 1.94
C ALA A 66 -1.19 0.39 2.24
N ILE A 67 -1.70 1.49 1.66
CA ILE A 67 -1.22 2.85 1.96
C ILE A 67 -1.40 3.19 3.44
N LEU A 68 -2.58 2.91 4.01
CA LEU A 68 -2.84 3.15 5.43
C LEU A 68 -1.91 2.34 6.32
N ALA A 69 -1.70 1.06 6.01
CA ALA A 69 -0.79 0.19 6.74
C ALA A 69 0.67 0.68 6.66
N LEU A 70 1.13 1.18 5.50
CA LEU A 70 2.44 1.81 5.36
C LEU A 70 2.55 3.08 6.21
N GLY A 71 1.54 3.93 6.22
CA GLY A 71 1.50 5.13 7.06
C GLY A 71 1.60 4.80 8.56
N ILE A 72 0.83 3.81 9.01
CA ILE A 72 0.89 3.31 10.39
C ILE A 72 2.28 2.75 10.71
N SER A 73 2.88 1.97 9.81
CA SER A 73 4.22 1.44 9.97
C SER A 73 5.26 2.55 10.16
N VAL A 74 5.23 3.59 9.30
CA VAL A 74 6.11 4.76 9.41
C VAL A 74 5.94 5.46 10.76
N CYS A 75 4.70 5.66 11.22
CA CYS A 75 4.44 6.26 12.53
C CYS A 75 5.03 5.44 13.69
N PHE A 76 4.93 4.10 13.64
CA PHE A 76 5.52 3.23 14.66
C PHE A 76 7.05 3.25 14.64
N PHE A 77 7.67 3.23 13.45
CA PHE A 77 9.13 3.33 13.31
C PHE A 77 9.66 4.68 13.80
N LEU A 78 8.99 5.79 13.46
CA LEU A 78 9.33 7.13 13.95
C LEU A 78 9.13 7.24 15.46
N SER A 79 8.05 6.66 15.99
CA SER A 79 7.77 6.64 17.43
C SER A 79 8.80 5.84 18.23
N GLY A 80 9.35 4.76 17.66
CA GLY A 80 10.49 4.03 18.23
C GLY A 80 11.79 4.83 18.16
N SER A 81 12.01 5.57 17.06
CA SER A 81 13.19 6.43 16.86
C SER A 81 13.24 7.64 17.81
N MET A 82 12.10 8.11 18.33
CA MET A 82 12.04 9.28 19.22
C MET A 82 12.22 8.97 20.71
N TYR A 83 12.14 7.71 21.14
CA TYR A 83 12.41 7.36 22.54
C TYR A 83 13.88 7.67 22.88
N ARG A 84 14.10 8.65 23.75
CA ARG A 84 15.40 8.96 24.34
C ARG A 84 15.43 8.38 25.75
N LEU A 85 16.57 7.78 26.12
CA LEU A 85 16.87 7.53 27.53
C LEU A 85 16.71 8.87 28.29
N PRO A 86 15.94 8.91 29.39
CA PRO A 86 15.84 10.11 30.20
C PRO A 86 17.25 10.51 30.60
N ASN A 87 17.67 11.70 30.17
CA ASN A 87 18.96 12.25 30.48
C ASN A 87 18.89 12.63 31.97
N GLN A 88 19.28 11.70 32.84
CA GLN A 88 19.37 11.96 34.27
C GLN A 88 20.54 12.92 34.48
N LYS A 89 20.27 14.22 34.28
CA LYS A 89 21.10 15.24 34.90
C LYS A 89 20.94 15.00 36.40
N PRO A 90 22.03 14.75 37.14
CA PRO A 90 21.92 14.74 38.59
C PRO A 90 21.36 16.10 38.99
N ASP A 91 20.16 16.10 39.57
CA ASP A 91 19.58 17.31 40.14
C ASP A 91 20.55 17.80 41.22
N GLU A 92 21.19 18.93 40.96
CA GLU A 92 22.19 19.59 41.81
C GLU A 92 21.56 20.18 43.10
N LYS A 93 20.38 19.68 43.52
CA LYS A 93 19.58 20.25 44.62
C LYS A 93 18.94 19.22 45.56
N ALA A 94 19.36 17.96 45.56
CA ALA A 94 18.98 17.00 46.58
C ALA A 94 20.21 16.61 47.41
N GLU A 95 20.30 17.17 48.61
CA GLU A 95 21.25 16.82 49.66
C GLU A 95 20.82 15.47 50.29
N ASP A 96 20.80 14.42 49.46
CA ASP A 96 20.55 13.03 49.84
C ASP A 96 21.86 12.24 49.79
N PRO A 97 22.00 11.15 50.57
CA PRO A 97 23.24 10.36 50.59
C PRO A 97 23.54 9.88 49.17
N LYS A 98 24.76 10.19 48.68
CA LYS A 98 25.25 9.81 47.35
C LYS A 98 24.82 8.37 47.04
N PRO A 99 23.89 8.15 46.10
CA PRO A 99 23.45 6.81 45.77
C PRO A 99 24.67 6.00 45.36
N SER A 100 24.76 4.77 45.83
CA SER A 100 25.93 3.96 45.54
C SER A 100 26.04 3.78 44.02
N LEU A 101 27.26 3.69 43.49
CA LEU A 101 27.49 3.47 42.05
C LEU A 101 26.68 2.27 41.53
N ARG A 102 26.46 1.26 42.40
CA ARG A 102 25.63 0.08 42.10
C ARG A 102 24.15 0.44 41.92
N ASP A 103 23.58 1.27 42.80
CA ASP A 103 22.17 1.68 42.69
C ASP A 103 21.91 2.52 41.42
N LEU A 104 22.86 3.36 41.02
CA LEU A 104 22.83 4.11 39.76
C LEU A 104 22.92 3.19 38.54
N VAL A 105 23.77 2.17 38.59
CA VAL A 105 23.89 1.18 37.51
C VAL A 105 22.61 0.35 37.40
N ASP A 106 22.06 -0.13 38.52
CA ASP A 106 20.83 -0.94 38.53
C ASP A 106 19.58 -0.13 38.12
N ALA A 107 19.53 1.16 38.46
CA ALA A 107 18.47 2.07 38.02
C ALA A 107 18.60 2.41 36.53
N SER A 108 19.83 2.61 36.05
CA SER A 108 20.13 2.79 34.63
C SER A 108 19.77 1.54 33.82
N GLU A 109 20.08 0.35 34.33
CA GLU A 109 19.80 -0.92 33.65
C GLU A 109 18.29 -1.18 33.54
N ARG A 110 17.52 -0.93 34.62
CA ARG A 110 16.05 -1.04 34.60
C ARG A 110 15.37 0.00 33.68
N ASN A 111 15.92 1.20 33.63
CA ASN A 111 15.42 2.23 32.69
C ASN A 111 15.83 1.91 31.25
N ALA A 112 17.00 1.33 31.02
CA ALA A 112 17.45 0.91 29.70
C ALA A 112 16.62 -0.27 29.18
N THR A 113 16.37 -1.30 30.00
CA THR A 113 15.57 -2.47 29.59
C THR A 113 14.13 -2.08 29.27
N SER A 114 13.48 -1.25 30.10
CA SER A 114 12.10 -0.79 29.82
C SER A 114 11.99 0.04 28.54
N VAL A 115 12.99 0.88 28.23
CA VAL A 115 13.05 1.64 26.98
C VAL A 115 13.33 0.73 25.78
N VAL A 116 14.24 -0.24 25.91
CA VAL A 116 14.54 -1.21 24.84
C VAL A 116 13.33 -2.09 24.54
N ASP A 117 12.58 -2.53 25.56
CA ASP A 117 11.36 -3.31 25.40
C ASP A 117 10.25 -2.50 24.70
N ALA A 118 10.08 -1.23 25.08
CA ALA A 118 9.13 -0.34 24.42
C ALA A 118 9.51 -0.09 22.93
N ILE A 119 10.80 0.09 22.64
CA ILE A 119 11.30 0.28 21.27
C ILE A 119 11.15 -0.99 20.44
N THR A 120 11.51 -2.15 20.99
CA THR A 120 11.41 -3.44 20.26
C THR A 120 9.96 -3.83 19.99
N LEU A 121 9.04 -3.60 20.93
CA LEU A 121 7.62 -3.84 20.70
C LEU A 121 7.08 -2.97 19.57
N ARG A 122 7.37 -1.65 19.58
CA ARG A 122 6.94 -0.73 18.52
C ARG A 122 7.57 -1.05 17.17
N THR A 123 8.83 -1.46 17.16
CA THR A 123 9.54 -1.87 15.95
C THR A 123 8.95 -3.15 15.37
N ARG A 124 8.61 -4.13 16.21
CA ARG A 124 7.92 -5.37 15.78
C ARG A 124 6.54 -5.06 15.20
N LEU A 125 5.75 -4.21 15.85
CA LEU A 125 4.45 -3.77 15.32
C LEU A 125 4.62 -3.05 13.98
N GLY A 126 5.55 -2.10 13.89
CA GLY A 126 5.88 -1.40 12.65
C GLY A 126 6.28 -2.36 11.52
N SER A 127 7.12 -3.34 11.81
CA SER A 127 7.51 -4.37 10.83
C SER A 127 6.32 -5.25 10.40
N GLY A 128 5.43 -5.60 11.33
CA GLY A 128 4.23 -6.38 11.03
C GLY A 128 3.32 -5.66 10.05
N PHE A 129 3.05 -4.37 10.29
CA PHE A 129 2.28 -3.53 9.37
C PHE A 129 2.97 -3.34 8.02
N GLY A 130 4.30 -3.18 8.01
CA GLY A 130 5.07 -3.05 6.77
C GLY A 130 5.01 -4.32 5.91
N ILE A 131 5.17 -5.51 6.52
CA ILE A 131 5.05 -6.79 5.83
C ILE A 131 3.61 -7.02 5.35
N ALA A 132 2.61 -6.72 6.18
CA ALA A 132 1.21 -6.84 5.80
C ALA A 132 0.85 -5.96 4.60
N ALA A 133 1.37 -4.73 4.56
CA ALA A 133 1.19 -3.84 3.41
C ALA A 133 1.82 -4.40 2.12
N LEU A 134 3.03 -4.95 2.21
CA LEU A 134 3.69 -5.61 1.07
C LEU A 134 2.90 -6.82 0.57
N LEU A 135 2.37 -7.63 1.47
CA LEU A 135 1.51 -8.77 1.11
C LEU A 135 0.23 -8.31 0.42
N LEU A 136 -0.41 -7.23 0.90
CA LEU A 136 -1.57 -6.64 0.25
C LEU A 136 -1.26 -6.18 -1.17
N LEU A 137 -0.12 -5.51 -1.39
CA LEU A 137 0.32 -5.08 -2.72
C LEU A 137 0.55 -6.26 -3.66
N MET A 138 1.21 -7.32 -3.18
CA MET A 138 1.41 -8.56 -3.95
C MET A 138 0.10 -9.29 -4.25
N ALA A 139 -0.89 -9.19 -3.35
CA ALA A 139 -2.19 -9.81 -3.51
C ALA A 139 -3.11 -9.07 -4.50
N MET A 140 -2.81 -7.82 -4.89
CA MET A 140 -3.69 -7.06 -5.80
C MET A 140 -3.89 -7.76 -7.15
N GLY A 141 -2.83 -8.31 -7.75
CA GLY A 141 -2.90 -9.06 -9.00
C GLY A 141 -3.83 -10.29 -8.94
N PRO A 142 -3.63 -11.23 -8.01
CA PRO A 142 -4.51 -12.39 -7.89
C PRO A 142 -5.94 -12.02 -7.48
N ILE A 143 -6.14 -10.98 -6.64
CA ILE A 143 -7.50 -10.49 -6.33
C ILE A 143 -8.19 -9.98 -7.60
N ALA A 144 -7.48 -9.28 -8.49
CA ALA A 144 -8.04 -8.82 -9.76
C ALA A 144 -8.47 -9.99 -10.66
N ALA A 145 -7.71 -11.09 -10.64
CA ALA A 145 -8.02 -12.28 -11.44
C ALA A 145 -9.26 -13.02 -10.93
N ILE A 146 -9.50 -13.01 -9.61
CA ILE A 146 -10.62 -13.72 -8.98
C ILE A 146 -11.91 -12.90 -9.05
N TYR A 147 -11.82 -11.57 -8.98
CA TYR A 147 -12.97 -10.67 -8.97
C TYR A 147 -12.96 -9.78 -10.23
N PRO A 148 -13.33 -10.30 -11.41
CA PRO A 148 -13.43 -9.49 -12.61
C PRO A 148 -14.50 -8.41 -12.44
N THR A 149 -14.27 -7.25 -13.06
CA THR A 149 -15.28 -6.18 -13.08
C THR A 149 -16.52 -6.64 -13.85
N PRO A 150 -17.73 -6.42 -13.33
CA PRO A 150 -18.95 -6.78 -14.04
C PRO A 150 -19.04 -5.97 -15.34
N PRO A 151 -19.44 -6.60 -16.46
CA PRO A 151 -19.59 -5.91 -17.73
C PRO A 151 -20.80 -4.95 -17.66
N VAL A 152 -20.67 -3.79 -18.29
CA VAL A 152 -21.67 -2.71 -18.26
C VAL A 152 -22.53 -2.78 -19.53
N PRO A 153 -23.87 -2.69 -19.42
CA PRO A 153 -24.75 -2.64 -20.58
C PRO A 153 -24.56 -1.33 -21.34
N ILE A 154 -24.37 -1.45 -22.65
CA ILE A 154 -24.17 -0.33 -23.57
C ILE A 154 -25.07 -0.49 -24.79
N SER A 155 -25.51 0.63 -25.35
CA SER A 155 -26.11 0.68 -26.67
C SER A 155 -25.10 1.27 -27.64
N VAL A 156 -24.89 0.59 -28.76
CA VAL A 156 -23.90 0.96 -29.77
C VAL A 156 -24.64 1.40 -31.02
N GLN A 157 -24.35 2.63 -31.45
CA GLN A 157 -24.86 3.22 -32.67
C GLN A 157 -23.72 3.37 -33.68
N PRO A 158 -23.66 2.55 -34.74
CA PRO A 158 -22.62 2.68 -35.76
C PRO A 158 -22.84 3.95 -36.60
N LEU A 159 -21.78 4.70 -36.88
CA LEU A 159 -21.83 5.90 -37.75
C LEU A 159 -21.85 5.52 -39.24
N GLU A 160 -21.25 4.39 -39.57
CA GLU A 160 -21.17 3.84 -40.93
C GLU A 160 -21.76 2.43 -40.94
N SER A 161 -22.13 1.91 -42.11
CA SER A 161 -22.62 0.53 -42.24
C SER A 161 -21.58 -0.45 -41.72
N LEU A 162 -21.82 -1.02 -40.55
CA LEU A 162 -20.89 -1.90 -39.86
C LEU A 162 -21.14 -3.35 -40.33
N ALA A 163 -20.47 -3.76 -41.40
CA ALA A 163 -20.50 -5.14 -41.85
C ALA A 163 -19.59 -6.00 -40.96
N VAL A 164 -20.15 -6.57 -39.90
CA VAL A 164 -19.45 -7.55 -39.06
C VAL A 164 -19.66 -8.94 -39.66
N PRO A 165 -18.62 -9.57 -40.27
CA PRO A 165 -18.80 -10.86 -40.96
C PRO A 165 -19.27 -11.98 -40.03
N THR A 166 -19.03 -11.84 -38.73
CA THR A 166 -19.40 -12.80 -37.68
C THR A 166 -20.85 -12.67 -37.19
N CYS A 167 -21.52 -11.53 -37.44
CA CYS A 167 -22.88 -11.26 -36.94
C CYS A 167 -23.77 -10.70 -38.05
N PRO A 168 -24.49 -11.58 -38.80
CA PRO A 168 -25.29 -11.16 -39.95
C PRO A 168 -26.53 -10.32 -39.59
N ASN A 169 -26.98 -10.36 -38.34
CA ASN A 169 -28.20 -9.69 -37.90
C ASN A 169 -27.97 -8.25 -37.39
N ILE A 170 -26.71 -7.81 -37.31
CA ILE A 170 -26.37 -6.45 -36.86
C ILE A 170 -26.43 -5.52 -38.08
N GLN A 171 -27.54 -4.80 -38.24
CA GLN A 171 -27.74 -3.84 -39.35
C GLN A 171 -28.01 -2.40 -38.88
N GLY A 172 -28.02 -2.16 -37.57
CA GLY A 172 -28.31 -0.84 -36.99
C GLY A 172 -27.83 -0.74 -35.56
N ASN A 173 -28.51 0.07 -34.75
CA ASN A 173 -28.23 0.18 -33.32
C ASN A 173 -28.45 -1.16 -32.63
N PHE A 174 -27.54 -1.52 -31.74
CA PHE A 174 -27.62 -2.78 -31.01
C PHE A 174 -27.15 -2.62 -29.58
N ASP A 175 -27.71 -3.46 -28.71
CA ASP A 175 -27.30 -3.51 -27.32
C ASP A 175 -26.24 -4.58 -27.12
N GLY A 176 -25.27 -4.26 -26.29
CA GLY A 176 -24.16 -5.12 -25.94
C GLY A 176 -23.68 -4.83 -24.53
N THR A 177 -22.59 -5.48 -24.17
CA THR A 177 -21.94 -5.27 -22.88
C THR A 177 -20.45 -5.06 -23.11
N ALA A 178 -19.86 -4.10 -22.40
CA ALA A 178 -18.42 -3.85 -22.48
C ALA A 178 -17.86 -3.64 -21.08
N SER A 179 -16.55 -3.87 -20.91
CA SER A 179 -15.90 -3.54 -19.65
C SER A 179 -15.86 -2.03 -19.46
N ALA A 180 -16.11 -1.58 -18.23
CA ALA A 180 -15.94 -0.17 -17.86
C ALA A 180 -14.52 0.35 -18.15
N SER A 181 -13.52 -0.53 -18.03
CA SER A 181 -12.13 -0.20 -18.39
C SER A 181 -11.99 0.17 -19.86
N ASP A 182 -12.65 -0.60 -20.73
CA ASP A 182 -12.48 -0.47 -22.18
C ASP A 182 -13.26 0.71 -22.72
N LEU A 183 -14.36 1.09 -22.04
CA LEU A 183 -15.14 2.30 -22.31
C LEU A 183 -14.40 3.57 -21.89
N ALA A 184 -13.77 3.58 -20.71
CA ALA A 184 -13.00 4.72 -20.22
C ALA A 184 -11.60 4.82 -20.86
N GLY A 185 -11.05 3.71 -21.34
CA GLY A 185 -9.73 3.65 -21.97
C GLY A 185 -9.64 4.42 -23.30
N THR A 186 -8.42 4.62 -23.77
CA THR A 186 -8.12 5.30 -25.04
C THR A 186 -7.85 4.33 -26.19
N ALA A 187 -8.14 3.03 -26.00
CA ALA A 187 -7.93 2.02 -27.01
C ALA A 187 -8.76 2.30 -28.27
N ALA A 188 -8.12 2.14 -29.44
CA ALA A 188 -8.77 2.33 -30.73
C ALA A 188 -9.85 1.26 -31.00
N LEU A 189 -9.64 0.06 -30.45
CA LEU A 189 -10.57 -1.06 -30.52
C LEU A 189 -11.19 -1.31 -29.15
N ILE A 190 -12.52 -1.42 -29.13
CA ILE A 190 -13.31 -1.71 -27.94
C ILE A 190 -13.89 -3.11 -28.10
N PRO A 191 -13.59 -4.05 -27.19
CA PRO A 191 -14.28 -5.33 -27.15
C PRO A 191 -15.71 -5.11 -26.62
N VAL A 192 -16.69 -5.53 -27.40
CA VAL A 192 -18.11 -5.50 -27.06
C VAL A 192 -18.65 -6.91 -27.13
N SER A 193 -19.22 -7.39 -26.03
CA SER A 193 -19.88 -8.69 -25.95
C SER A 193 -21.36 -8.52 -26.29
N VAL A 194 -21.78 -9.12 -27.39
CA VAL A 194 -23.17 -9.14 -27.88
C VAL A 194 -23.83 -10.47 -27.55
N SER A 195 -25.12 -10.43 -27.27
CA SER A 195 -25.91 -11.63 -27.01
C SER A 195 -26.24 -12.38 -28.31
N ARG A 196 -26.61 -13.65 -28.17
CA ARG A 196 -26.96 -14.51 -29.31
C ARG A 196 -28.13 -13.96 -30.13
N GLU A 197 -29.11 -13.35 -29.47
CA GLU A 197 -30.32 -12.79 -30.10
C GLU A 197 -29.97 -11.64 -31.04
N VAL A 198 -29.01 -10.81 -30.64
CA VAL A 198 -28.55 -9.64 -31.39
C VAL A 198 -27.65 -10.04 -32.56
N CYS A 199 -26.74 -10.99 -32.35
CA CYS A 199 -25.78 -11.40 -33.40
C CYS A 199 -26.40 -12.34 -34.45
N GLY A 200 -27.40 -13.16 -34.06
CA GLY A 200 -28.03 -14.15 -34.94
C GLY A 200 -27.14 -15.37 -35.23
N HIS A 201 -26.05 -15.57 -34.48
CA HIS A 201 -25.11 -16.68 -34.66
C HIS A 201 -25.22 -17.69 -33.50
N PRO A 202 -25.22 -19.01 -33.75
CA PRO A 202 -25.27 -20.03 -32.70
C PRO A 202 -23.91 -20.17 -31.99
N SER A 203 -23.49 -19.16 -31.24
CA SER A 203 -22.27 -19.25 -30.42
C SER A 203 -22.49 -20.19 -29.23
N PRO A 204 -21.59 -21.16 -28.95
CA PRO A 204 -21.74 -22.08 -27.82
C PRO A 204 -21.66 -21.40 -26.44
N SER A 205 -21.05 -20.21 -26.35
CA SER A 205 -20.86 -19.44 -25.12
C SER A 205 -22.00 -18.46 -24.79
N GLY A 206 -23.09 -18.43 -25.58
CA GLY A 206 -24.25 -17.55 -25.38
C GLY A 206 -24.02 -16.06 -25.67
N SER A 207 -22.76 -15.60 -25.63
CA SER A 207 -22.32 -14.27 -26.05
C SER A 207 -21.10 -14.37 -26.97
N LEU A 208 -20.94 -13.38 -27.85
CA LEU A 208 -19.82 -13.24 -28.76
C LEU A 208 -19.16 -11.87 -28.55
N THR A 209 -17.82 -11.85 -28.39
CA THR A 209 -17.06 -10.60 -28.29
C THR A 209 -16.63 -10.14 -29.68
N ILE A 210 -17.09 -8.96 -30.09
CA ILE A 210 -16.70 -8.28 -31.33
C ILE A 210 -15.80 -7.09 -30.99
N TYR A 211 -14.83 -6.80 -31.85
CA TYR A 211 -13.92 -5.67 -31.68
C TYR A 211 -14.35 -4.54 -32.60
N LEU A 212 -14.73 -3.40 -32.01
CA LEU A 212 -15.26 -2.26 -32.73
C LEU A 212 -14.29 -1.08 -32.69
N GLN A 213 -14.18 -0.34 -33.79
CA GLN A 213 -13.39 0.88 -33.82
C GLN A 213 -14.13 2.02 -33.12
N ARG A 214 -13.51 2.59 -32.08
CA ARG A 214 -14.07 3.69 -31.28
C ARG A 214 -14.46 4.91 -32.12
N THR A 215 -13.75 5.19 -33.21
CA THR A 215 -14.01 6.34 -34.10
C THR A 215 -15.23 6.16 -35.00
N LYS A 216 -15.73 4.93 -35.17
CA LYS A 216 -16.84 4.59 -36.08
C LYS A 216 -18.14 4.26 -35.37
N ILE A 217 -18.17 4.40 -34.05
CA ILE A 217 -19.31 4.04 -33.22
C ILE A 217 -19.59 5.16 -32.19
N LEU A 218 -20.85 5.40 -31.93
CA LEU A 218 -21.34 6.14 -30.78
C LEU A 218 -21.76 5.11 -29.73
N ILE A 219 -21.32 5.31 -28.49
CA ILE A 219 -21.67 4.43 -27.38
C ILE A 219 -22.48 5.24 -26.38
N THR A 220 -23.65 4.74 -26.02
CA THR A 220 -24.46 5.26 -24.92
C THR A 220 -24.53 4.20 -23.83
N THR A 221 -24.11 4.56 -22.61
CA THR A 221 -24.27 3.69 -21.45
C THR A 221 -25.70 3.79 -20.94
N ALA A 222 -26.41 2.67 -20.81
CA ALA A 222 -27.67 2.67 -20.10
C ALA A 222 -27.36 2.94 -18.62
N ARG A 223 -27.58 4.18 -18.15
CA ARG A 223 -27.56 4.47 -16.71
C ARG A 223 -28.77 3.75 -16.11
N GLY A 224 -28.51 2.65 -15.41
CA GLY A 224 -29.41 2.13 -14.39
C GLY A 224 -29.48 3.07 -13.20
#